data_AF-A0A4Z2BI33-F1
#
_entry.id   AF-A0A4Z2BI33-F1
#
_cell.length_a   1.000
_cell.length_b   1.000
_cell.length_c   1.000
_cell.angle_alpha   90.00
_cell.angle_beta   90.00
_cell.angle_gamma   90.00
#
_symmetry.space_group_name_H-M   'P 1'
#
loop_
_entity.id
_entity.type
_entity.pdbx_description
1 polymer ?
#
loop_
_entity_poly.entity_id
_entity_poly.type
_entity_poly.pdbx_seq_one_letter_code
_entity_poly.pdbx_strand_id
1 'polypeptide(L)'
;MEQQFGLSTTRANFLVGVLNLPAVALGILLGGLVMKRYKLSMVSGAQLYFATSITAYLLTLLYFSTKCDNIPVAGLTVSYNGTQNISHSDEMLFSECNQGCSCAAGQWDPMCSDSGVTYVSPCLAGCRSSTRRGKNIVFDNCSCVHVSSPANSSRSVRPGQCPQTKECSRSFTSYMAISVLSSFIDSLGVTPGYMVIIRIIFLSLITCLSGCSYFFLIAVIFVLRRDAAKPEAQPENAAKEIELQSPSHPPKDHLNAAMEWEEGKGVEGPRPQGQSETAALAAEPEGKVA
;
A
#
# COMPACT_ATOMS: atom_id res chain seq x y z
N MET A 1 16.76 -13.05 5.35
CA MET A 1 18.03 -12.67 6.01
C MET A 1 18.45 -13.62 7.13
N GLU A 2 17.70 -13.74 8.23
CA GLU A 2 18.15 -14.52 9.41
C GLU A 2 18.47 -15.99 9.07
N GLN A 3 17.52 -16.71 8.48
CA GLN A 3 17.71 -18.12 8.07
C GLN A 3 18.71 -18.27 6.90
N GLN A 4 18.59 -17.41 5.88
CA GLN A 4 19.38 -17.48 4.64
C GLN A 4 20.87 -17.11 4.83
N PHE A 5 21.18 -16.15 5.70
CA PHE A 5 22.53 -15.61 5.88
C PHE A 5 23.08 -15.80 7.31
N GLY A 6 22.32 -16.43 8.21
CA GLY A 6 22.75 -16.69 9.59
C GLY A 6 22.88 -15.46 10.48
N LEU A 7 22.26 -14.34 10.09
CA LEU A 7 22.33 -13.11 10.84
C LEU A 7 21.35 -13.11 12.01
N SER A 8 21.83 -12.79 13.21
CA SER A 8 20.98 -12.41 14.34
C SER A 8 20.02 -11.27 13.96
N THR A 9 18.76 -11.33 14.41
CA THR A 9 17.72 -10.31 14.22
C THR A 9 18.23 -8.88 14.37
N THR A 10 18.93 -8.59 15.47
CA THR A 10 19.47 -7.25 15.76
C THR A 10 20.42 -6.75 14.68
N ARG A 11 21.33 -7.61 14.18
CA ARG A 11 22.27 -7.24 13.10
C ARG A 11 21.56 -7.06 11.76
N ALA A 12 20.62 -7.95 11.42
CA ALA A 12 19.87 -7.86 10.17
C ALA A 12 19.04 -6.56 10.11
N ASN A 13 18.29 -6.26 11.18
CA ASN A 13 17.47 -5.06 11.27
C ASN A 13 18.32 -3.78 11.34
N PHE A 14 19.45 -3.80 12.06
CA PHE A 14 20.39 -2.68 12.08
C PHE A 14 20.98 -2.37 10.70
N LEU A 15 21.40 -3.40 9.96
CA LEU A 15 21.98 -3.23 8.61
C LEU A 15 20.94 -2.72 7.60
N VAL A 16 19.73 -3.27 7.62
CA VAL A 16 18.62 -2.74 6.79
C VAL A 16 18.28 -1.31 7.16
N GLY A 17 18.18 -0.99 8.45
CA GLY A 17 17.90 0.38 8.91
C GLY A 17 18.98 1.37 8.46
N VAL A 18 20.25 1.10 8.77
CA VAL A 18 21.34 2.06 8.51
C VAL A 18 21.66 2.23 7.03
N LEU A 19 21.39 1.24 6.17
CA LEU A 19 21.68 1.31 4.74
C LEU A 19 20.47 1.76 3.90
N ASN A 20 19.27 1.26 4.18
CA ASN A 20 18.09 1.60 3.38
C ASN A 20 17.46 2.95 3.78
N LEU A 21 17.45 3.34 5.07
CA LEU A 21 16.81 4.60 5.47
C LEU A 21 17.46 5.84 4.82
N PRO A 22 18.80 5.99 4.76
CA PRO A 22 19.42 7.13 4.07
C PRO A 22 19.17 7.09 2.55
N ALA A 23 19.17 5.90 1.95
CA ALA A 23 18.90 5.72 0.52
C ALA A 23 17.46 6.13 0.16
N VAL A 24 16.47 5.71 0.95
CA VAL A 24 15.06 6.10 0.79
C VAL A 24 14.88 7.61 0.98
N ALA A 25 15.50 8.21 2.01
CA ALA A 25 15.43 9.65 2.22
C ALA A 25 16.02 10.44 1.03
N LEU A 26 17.18 10.00 0.50
CA LEU A 26 17.80 10.61 -0.67
C LEU A 26 16.94 10.45 -1.93
N GLY A 27 16.35 9.26 -2.15
CA GLY A 27 15.48 8.99 -3.30
C GLY A 27 14.19 9.82 -3.27
N ILE A 28 13.53 9.98 -2.12
CA ILE A 28 12.34 10.86 -2.00
C ILE A 28 12.70 12.31 -2.35
N LEU A 29 13.82 12.82 -1.81
CA LEU A 29 14.31 14.18 -2.09
C LEU A 29 14.65 14.38 -3.57
N LEU A 30 15.34 13.41 -4.19
CA LEU A 30 15.68 13.45 -5.61
C LEU A 30 14.44 13.31 -6.51
N GLY A 31 13.48 12.45 -6.17
CA GLY A 31 12.20 12.33 -6.89
C GLY A 31 11.42 13.64 -6.86
N GLY A 32 11.36 14.32 -5.70
CA GLY A 32 10.78 15.65 -5.57
C GLY A 32 11.54 16.73 -6.35
N LEU A 33 12.87 16.68 -6.35
CA LEU A 33 13.71 17.59 -7.14
C LEU A 33 13.51 17.39 -8.65
N VAL A 34 13.41 16.14 -9.12
CA VAL A 34 13.12 15.79 -10.52
C VAL A 34 11.76 16.36 -10.93
N MET A 35 10.70 16.12 -10.15
CA MET A 35 9.38 16.71 -10.40
C MET A 35 9.44 18.25 -10.49
N LYS A 36 10.12 18.90 -9.55
CA LYS A 36 10.26 20.37 -9.51
C LYS A 36 11.08 20.92 -10.67
N ARG A 37 12.19 20.25 -11.05
CA ARG A 37 13.15 20.75 -12.04
C ARG A 37 12.65 20.57 -13.47
N TYR A 38 12.03 19.42 -13.77
CA TYR A 38 11.48 19.09 -15.09
C TYR A 38 10.00 19.49 -15.26
N LYS A 39 9.36 20.03 -14.21
CA LYS A 39 7.92 20.43 -14.20
C LYS A 39 7.02 19.32 -14.75
N LEU A 40 7.20 18.10 -14.25
CA LEU A 40 6.52 16.91 -14.78
C LEU A 40 4.99 17.07 -14.70
N SER A 41 4.32 16.83 -15.83
CA SER A 41 2.85 16.72 -15.90
C SER A 41 2.36 15.52 -15.09
N MET A 42 1.07 15.51 -14.71
CA MET A 42 0.45 14.40 -13.97
C MET A 42 0.65 13.05 -14.68
N VAL A 43 0.52 13.03 -16.01
CA VAL A 43 0.74 11.82 -16.83
C VAL A 43 2.20 11.38 -16.77
N SER A 44 3.15 12.31 -16.92
CA SER A 44 4.59 12.03 -16.85
C SER A 44 5.04 11.59 -15.45
N GLY A 45 4.42 12.13 -14.39
CA GLY A 45 4.62 11.67 -13.02
C GLY A 45 4.11 10.25 -12.80
N ALA A 46 2.91 9.92 -13.30
CA ALA A 46 2.37 8.56 -13.26
C ALA A 46 3.25 7.56 -14.05
N GLN A 47 3.74 7.96 -15.22
CA GLN A 47 4.69 7.16 -16.01
C GLN A 47 6.01 6.93 -15.26
N LEU A 48 6.56 7.98 -14.64
CA LEU A 48 7.78 7.86 -13.83
C LEU A 48 7.59 6.90 -12.66
N TYR A 49 6.50 7.04 -11.90
CA TYR A 49 6.15 6.14 -10.79
C TYR A 49 6.04 4.68 -11.26
N PHE A 50 5.29 4.43 -12.33
CA PHE A 50 5.12 3.09 -12.89
C PHE A 50 6.45 2.48 -13.37
N ALA A 51 7.31 3.29 -14.02
CA ALA A 51 8.64 2.86 -14.44
C ALA A 51 9.56 2.52 -13.26
N THR A 52 9.56 3.33 -12.19
CA THR A 52 10.32 3.05 -10.96
C THR A 52 9.84 1.79 -10.27
N SER A 53 8.53 1.58 -10.13
CA SER A 53 7.97 0.39 -9.48
C SER A 53 8.22 -0.89 -10.28
N ILE A 54 8.11 -0.86 -11.62
CA ILE A 54 8.53 -1.99 -12.47
C ILE A 54 10.01 -2.30 -12.28
N THR A 55 10.86 -1.26 -12.28
CA THR A 55 12.31 -1.44 -12.14
C THR A 55 12.68 -2.02 -10.77
N ALA A 56 12.05 -1.54 -9.69
CA ALA A 56 12.23 -2.07 -8.33
C ALA A 56 11.71 -3.52 -8.21
N TYR A 57 10.59 -3.86 -8.86
CA TYR A 57 10.08 -5.23 -8.92
C TYR A 57 11.06 -6.17 -9.65
N LEU A 58 11.58 -5.77 -10.81
CA LEU A 58 12.58 -6.55 -11.55
C LEU A 58 13.88 -6.75 -10.74
N LEU A 59 14.34 -5.72 -10.01
CA LEU A 59 15.48 -5.85 -9.09
C LEU A 59 15.18 -6.79 -7.93
N THR A 60 13.95 -6.80 -7.42
CA THR A 60 13.50 -7.71 -6.36
C THR A 60 13.51 -9.17 -6.82
N LEU A 61 13.24 -9.45 -8.10
CA LEU A 61 13.39 -10.80 -8.65
C LEU A 61 14.84 -11.30 -8.63
N LEU A 62 15.84 -10.40 -8.67
CA LEU A 62 17.26 -10.78 -8.55
C LEU A 62 17.62 -11.30 -7.16
N TYR A 63 16.80 -11.10 -6.12
CA TYR A 63 17.03 -11.75 -4.82
C TYR A 63 17.02 -13.27 -4.92
N PHE A 64 16.30 -13.85 -5.88
CA PHE A 64 16.29 -15.30 -6.11
C PHE A 64 17.62 -15.85 -6.62
N SER A 65 18.49 -15.03 -7.24
CA SER A 65 19.85 -15.44 -7.64
C SER A 65 20.88 -15.25 -6.53
N THR A 66 20.62 -14.42 -5.53
CA THR A 66 21.48 -14.23 -4.34
C THR A 66 21.24 -15.27 -3.23
N LYS A 67 20.71 -16.45 -3.57
CA LYS A 67 20.51 -17.53 -2.60
C LYS A 67 21.85 -18.01 -2.03
N CYS A 68 21.80 -18.43 -0.78
CA CYS A 68 22.86 -19.11 -0.06
C CYS A 68 22.21 -20.31 0.65
N ASP A 69 22.94 -21.41 0.79
CA ASP A 69 22.44 -22.59 1.50
C ASP A 69 22.19 -22.28 2.97
N ASN A 70 21.17 -22.90 3.55
CA ASN A 70 20.87 -22.73 4.97
C ASN A 70 22.05 -23.24 5.82
N ILE A 71 22.29 -22.60 6.97
CA ILE A 71 23.33 -23.05 7.90
C ILE A 71 23.10 -24.53 8.26
N PRO A 72 24.13 -25.39 8.27
CA PRO A 72 24.02 -26.74 8.79
C PRO A 72 23.77 -26.71 10.31
N VAL A 73 22.59 -27.17 10.72
CA VAL A 73 22.17 -27.31 12.12
C VAL A 73 21.91 -28.78 12.41
N ALA A 74 22.62 -29.34 13.39
CA ALA A 74 22.50 -30.73 13.80
C ALA A 74 21.08 -31.06 14.29
N GLY A 75 20.47 -32.10 13.72
CA GLY A 75 19.11 -32.55 14.04
C GLY A 75 17.99 -31.77 13.34
N LEU A 76 18.32 -30.74 12.53
CA LEU A 76 17.32 -29.91 11.80
C LEU A 76 17.61 -29.78 10.31
N THR A 77 18.86 -29.54 9.90
CA THR A 77 19.25 -29.45 8.46
C THR A 77 20.44 -30.33 8.09
N VAL A 78 21.24 -30.80 9.07
CA VAL A 78 22.16 -31.94 8.91
C VAL A 78 21.97 -32.96 10.03
N SER A 79 22.08 -34.26 9.74
CA SER A 79 22.06 -35.28 10.79
C SER A 79 23.34 -35.19 11.64
N TYR A 80 23.32 -35.75 12.84
CA TYR A 80 24.53 -35.82 13.69
C TYR A 80 25.68 -36.61 13.04
N ASN A 81 25.39 -37.46 12.05
CA ASN A 81 26.37 -38.19 11.23
C ASN A 81 26.75 -37.47 9.92
N GLY A 82 26.29 -36.23 9.71
CA GLY A 82 26.65 -35.41 8.54
C GLY A 82 25.87 -35.72 7.25
N THR A 83 24.85 -36.57 7.29
CA THR A 83 23.95 -36.81 6.14
C THR A 83 22.86 -35.74 6.03
N GLN A 84 22.56 -35.29 4.81
CA GLN A 84 21.59 -34.21 4.55
C GLN A 84 20.11 -34.65 4.52
N ASN A 85 19.83 -35.96 4.63
CA ASN A 85 18.46 -36.47 4.62
C ASN A 85 17.88 -36.48 6.05
N ILE A 86 16.90 -35.60 6.30
CA ILE A 86 16.24 -35.44 7.60
C ILE A 86 14.73 -35.44 7.38
N SER A 87 14.03 -36.26 8.15
CA SER A 87 12.59 -36.16 8.31
C SER A 87 12.31 -35.09 9.37
N HIS A 88 11.36 -34.19 9.13
CA HIS A 88 11.00 -33.16 10.10
C HIS A 88 10.20 -33.76 11.27
N SER A 89 10.89 -34.37 12.23
CA SER A 89 10.32 -34.83 13.51
C SER A 89 11.23 -34.46 14.69
N ASP A 90 10.64 -34.07 15.81
CA ASP A 90 11.37 -33.63 17.02
C ASP A 90 12.29 -34.71 17.60
N GLU A 91 12.04 -35.98 17.30
CA GLU A 91 12.90 -37.10 17.67
C GLU A 91 14.33 -36.99 17.11
N MET A 92 14.54 -36.27 15.98
CA MET A 92 15.87 -36.12 15.36
C MET A 92 16.78 -35.09 16.05
N LEU A 93 16.28 -34.34 17.04
CA LEU A 93 17.13 -33.53 17.93
C LEU A 93 17.98 -34.41 18.87
N PHE A 94 17.49 -35.60 19.21
CA PHE A 94 18.14 -36.55 20.11
C PHE A 94 18.95 -37.60 19.33
N SER A 95 20.09 -37.99 19.89
CA SER A 95 21.00 -38.97 19.31
C SER A 95 21.77 -39.67 20.44
N GLU A 96 22.33 -40.86 20.19
CA GLU A 96 23.08 -41.63 21.19
C GLU A 96 24.18 -40.79 21.88
N CYS A 97 24.77 -39.84 21.16
CA CYS A 97 25.79 -38.94 21.68
C CYS A 97 25.27 -37.91 22.72
N ASN A 98 23.99 -37.54 22.70
CA ASN A 98 23.39 -36.58 23.65
C ASN A 98 22.39 -37.21 24.65
N GLN A 99 21.99 -38.47 24.47
CA GLN A 99 21.16 -39.23 25.43
C GLN A 99 21.71 -39.25 26.87
N GLY A 100 23.04 -39.09 27.04
CA GLY A 100 23.67 -38.97 28.36
C GLY A 100 23.32 -37.69 29.13
N CYS A 101 22.49 -36.80 28.58
CA CYS A 101 21.98 -35.59 29.21
C CYS A 101 20.46 -35.46 28.97
N SER A 102 19.67 -35.14 30.01
CA SER A 102 18.22 -34.92 29.89
C SER A 102 17.91 -33.54 29.26
N CYS A 103 18.28 -33.35 28.00
CA CYS A 103 18.16 -32.07 27.32
C CYS A 103 16.70 -31.69 27.02
N ALA A 104 16.36 -30.40 27.19
CA ALA A 104 15.09 -29.85 26.74
C ALA A 104 15.10 -29.60 25.22
N ALA A 105 14.12 -30.15 24.50
CA ALA A 105 14.01 -29.99 23.04
C ALA A 105 13.76 -28.53 22.59
N GLY A 106 13.08 -27.73 23.43
CA GLY A 106 12.70 -26.35 23.11
C GLY A 106 13.73 -25.27 23.45
N GLN A 107 14.93 -25.62 23.94
CA GLN A 107 15.93 -24.63 24.36
C GLN A 107 16.89 -24.28 23.21
N TRP A 108 16.73 -23.09 22.65
CA TRP A 108 17.54 -22.57 21.55
C TRP A 108 18.70 -21.69 22.04
N ASP A 109 19.86 -22.31 22.25
CA ASP A 109 21.14 -21.67 22.62
C ASP A 109 22.22 -22.08 21.61
N PRO A 110 22.24 -21.51 20.39
CA PRO A 110 23.00 -22.05 19.27
C PRO A 110 24.51 -22.02 19.53
N MET A 111 25.19 -23.12 19.19
CA MET A 111 26.62 -23.33 19.40
C MET A 111 27.32 -23.73 18.10
N CYS A 112 28.42 -23.08 17.75
CA CYS A 112 29.23 -23.41 16.57
C CYS A 112 30.38 -24.38 16.92
N SER A 113 30.50 -25.47 16.16
CA SER A 113 31.67 -26.35 16.15
C SER A 113 32.75 -25.85 15.17
N ASP A 114 34.02 -26.16 15.46
CA ASP A 114 35.14 -25.93 14.52
C ASP A 114 34.95 -26.71 13.18
N SER A 115 34.05 -27.70 13.13
CA SER A 115 33.62 -28.41 11.91
C SER A 115 32.60 -27.64 11.04
N GLY A 116 32.19 -26.43 11.44
CA GLY A 116 31.22 -25.59 10.71
C GLY A 116 29.75 -25.95 10.93
N VAL A 117 29.45 -27.00 11.70
CA VAL A 117 28.09 -27.39 12.09
C VAL A 117 27.64 -26.63 13.33
N THR A 118 26.41 -26.10 13.30
CA THR A 118 25.75 -25.46 14.44
C THR A 118 24.92 -26.50 15.21
N TYR A 119 24.91 -26.43 16.54
CA TYR A 119 24.11 -27.27 17.42
C TYR A 119 23.08 -26.40 18.15
N VAL A 120 21.90 -26.95 18.43
CA VAL A 120 20.76 -26.20 19.01
C VAL A 120 21.02 -25.74 20.45
N SER A 121 21.77 -26.50 21.24
CA SER A 121 22.17 -26.15 22.60
C SER A 121 23.49 -26.86 22.99
N PRO A 122 24.24 -26.39 24.01
CA PRO A 122 25.43 -27.09 24.51
C PRO A 122 25.09 -28.49 25.06
N CYS A 123 23.86 -28.70 25.54
CA CYS A 123 23.37 -30.01 25.98
C CYS A 123 23.18 -30.96 24.79
N LEU A 124 22.53 -30.50 23.71
CA LEU A 124 22.31 -31.30 22.50
C LEU A 124 23.61 -31.57 21.71
N ALA A 125 24.64 -30.73 21.89
CA ALA A 125 26.02 -31.02 21.47
C ALA A 125 26.77 -32.03 22.37
N GLY A 126 26.19 -32.41 23.52
CA GLY A 126 26.76 -33.37 24.47
C GLY A 126 27.98 -32.85 25.25
N CYS A 127 28.09 -31.53 25.44
CA CYS A 127 29.23 -30.91 26.12
C CYS A 127 29.17 -31.08 27.64
N ARG A 128 30.28 -31.55 28.24
CA ARG A 128 30.36 -31.81 29.69
C ARG A 128 31.16 -30.78 30.49
N SER A 129 31.95 -29.94 29.82
CA SER A 129 32.79 -28.92 30.47
C SER A 129 32.60 -27.56 29.81
N SER A 130 32.96 -26.48 30.52
CA SER A 130 33.09 -25.15 29.93
C SER A 130 34.33 -24.43 30.44
N THR A 131 35.14 -23.93 29.52
CA THR A 131 36.35 -23.15 29.80
C THR A 131 36.10 -21.69 29.46
N ARG A 132 36.21 -20.81 30.46
CA ARG A 132 36.12 -19.36 30.27
C ARG A 132 37.47 -18.81 29.76
N ARG A 133 37.52 -18.39 28.49
CA ARG A 133 38.66 -17.66 27.90
C ARG A 133 38.34 -16.16 27.84
N GLY A 134 38.60 -15.47 28.94
CA GLY A 134 38.31 -14.03 29.07
C GLY A 134 36.80 -13.74 29.09
N LYS A 135 36.33 -12.91 28.16
CA LYS A 135 34.88 -12.63 27.99
C LYS A 135 34.11 -13.77 27.32
N ASN A 136 34.79 -14.68 26.63
CA ASN A 136 34.17 -15.77 25.89
C ASN A 136 34.13 -17.05 26.74
N ILE A 137 33.01 -17.77 26.67
CA ILE A 137 32.90 -19.13 27.20
C ILE A 137 33.07 -20.07 26.01
N VAL A 138 33.88 -21.11 26.16
CA VAL A 138 34.00 -22.24 25.22
C VAL A 138 33.50 -23.46 25.95
N PHE A 139 32.71 -24.30 25.29
CA PHE A 139 32.26 -25.57 25.86
C PHE A 139 33.13 -26.68 25.29
N ASP A 140 33.62 -27.56 26.15
CA ASP A 140 34.63 -28.57 25.84
C ASP A 140 34.12 -29.97 26.21
N ASN A 141 34.75 -30.99 25.63
CA ASN A 141 34.37 -32.40 25.80
C ASN A 141 32.92 -32.66 25.36
N CYS A 142 32.61 -32.25 24.12
CA CYS A 142 31.33 -32.45 23.47
C CYS A 142 31.30 -33.80 22.73
N SER A 143 30.39 -34.70 23.11
CA SER A 143 30.29 -36.05 22.54
C SER A 143 29.70 -36.08 21.13
N CYS A 144 28.80 -35.15 20.77
CA CYS A 144 28.17 -35.11 19.44
C CYS A 144 29.01 -34.39 18.38
N VAL A 145 30.17 -33.84 18.75
CA VAL A 145 31.10 -33.19 17.82
C VAL A 145 32.03 -34.27 17.23
N HIS A 146 31.55 -34.94 16.19
CA HIS A 146 32.32 -35.96 15.48
C HIS A 146 33.36 -35.34 14.54
N VAL A 147 34.53 -35.99 14.46
CA VAL A 147 35.71 -35.53 13.71
C VAL A 147 35.56 -35.89 12.23
N SER A 148 34.70 -35.16 11.52
CA SER A 148 34.56 -35.23 10.06
C SER A 148 35.72 -34.51 9.34
N SER A 149 36.96 -34.92 9.64
CA SER A 149 38.24 -34.46 9.08
C SER A 149 38.73 -33.04 9.48
N PRO A 150 40.05 -32.77 9.56
CA PRO A 150 41.17 -33.69 9.76
C PRO A 150 41.50 -33.86 11.27
N ALA A 151 42.48 -34.73 11.58
CA ALA A 151 42.74 -35.32 12.92
C ALA A 151 43.16 -34.38 14.08
N ASN A 152 43.03 -33.06 13.96
CA ASN A 152 43.47 -32.07 14.96
C ASN A 152 42.35 -31.08 15.41
N SER A 153 41.09 -31.31 15.05
CA SER A 153 39.98 -30.45 15.51
C SER A 153 39.62 -30.72 16.98
N SER A 154 39.48 -29.64 17.75
CA SER A 154 39.05 -29.68 19.14
C SER A 154 37.58 -30.10 19.25
N ARG A 155 37.24 -31.00 20.19
CA ARG A 155 35.85 -31.30 20.58
C ARG A 155 35.26 -30.18 21.44
N SER A 156 35.29 -28.97 20.90
CA SER A 156 34.87 -27.74 21.56
C SER A 156 33.90 -26.97 20.68
N VAL A 157 32.92 -26.33 21.30
CA VAL A 157 31.95 -25.45 20.62
C VAL A 157 31.93 -24.07 21.26
N ARG A 158 31.59 -23.06 20.44
CA ARG A 158 31.55 -21.65 20.82
C ARG A 158 30.12 -21.12 20.75
N PRO A 159 29.66 -20.26 21.67
CA PRO A 159 28.35 -19.63 21.58
C PRO A 159 28.14 -18.86 20.27
N GLY A 160 26.94 -18.98 19.70
CA GLY A 160 26.51 -18.40 18.44
C GLY A 160 26.46 -19.42 17.29
N GLN A 161 25.68 -19.11 16.26
CA GLN A 161 25.66 -19.87 15.00
C GLN A 161 27.03 -19.81 14.30
N CYS A 162 27.36 -20.85 13.52
CA CYS A 162 28.58 -20.82 12.71
C CYS A 162 28.53 -19.73 11.63
N PRO A 163 29.66 -19.06 11.35
CA PRO A 163 29.74 -18.12 10.25
C PRO A 163 29.56 -18.88 8.92
N GLN A 164 28.70 -18.33 8.06
CA GLN A 164 28.52 -18.84 6.70
C GLN A 164 29.84 -18.80 5.89
N THR A 165 29.93 -19.65 4.87
CA THR A 165 31.13 -19.77 4.02
C THR A 165 31.46 -18.46 3.29
N LYS A 166 32.72 -18.31 2.84
CA LYS A 166 33.19 -17.09 2.16
C LYS A 166 32.36 -16.72 0.92
N GLU A 167 31.80 -17.71 0.23
CA GLU A 167 30.95 -17.50 -0.95
C GLU A 167 29.61 -16.85 -0.57
N CYS A 168 29.01 -17.27 0.54
CA CYS A 168 27.79 -16.68 1.09
C CYS A 168 27.97 -15.20 1.45
N SER A 169 29.16 -14.79 1.92
CA SER A 169 29.49 -13.37 2.20
C SER A 169 29.40 -12.48 0.95
N ARG A 170 29.76 -13.03 -0.23
CA ARG A 170 29.58 -12.34 -1.51
C ARG A 170 28.10 -12.23 -1.87
N SER A 171 27.34 -13.32 -1.74
CA SER A 171 25.88 -13.30 -1.98
C SER A 171 25.14 -12.33 -1.05
N PHE A 172 25.51 -12.27 0.23
CA PHE A 172 24.99 -11.29 1.18
C PHE A 172 25.31 -9.85 0.77
N THR A 173 26.55 -9.57 0.36
CA THR A 173 26.96 -8.24 -0.12
C THR A 173 26.17 -7.83 -1.35
N SER A 174 25.99 -8.74 -2.32
CA SER A 174 25.13 -8.51 -3.50
C SER A 174 23.68 -8.27 -3.11
N TYR A 175 23.11 -9.06 -2.19
CA TYR A 175 21.74 -8.90 -1.69
C TYR A 175 21.54 -7.50 -1.07
N MET A 176 22.45 -7.06 -0.20
CA MET A 176 22.38 -5.71 0.40
C MET A 176 22.54 -4.60 -0.64
N ALA A 177 23.42 -4.76 -1.62
CA ALA A 177 23.58 -3.78 -2.71
C ALA A 177 22.30 -3.66 -3.57
N ILE A 178 21.68 -4.80 -3.93
CA ILE A 178 20.41 -4.83 -4.66
C ILE A 178 19.28 -4.23 -3.80
N SER A 179 19.25 -4.49 -2.49
CA SER A 179 18.21 -3.94 -1.62
C SER A 179 18.28 -2.42 -1.49
N VAL A 180 19.49 -1.88 -1.30
CA VAL A 180 19.71 -0.42 -1.27
C VAL A 180 19.33 0.21 -2.61
N LEU A 181 19.74 -0.39 -3.73
CA LEU A 181 19.44 0.11 -5.08
C LEU A 181 17.93 0.06 -5.40
N SER A 182 17.26 -1.04 -5.04
CA SER A 182 15.82 -1.21 -5.23
C SER A 182 15.02 -0.21 -4.38
N SER A 183 15.36 -0.08 -3.08
CA SER A 183 14.75 0.92 -2.20
C SER A 183 14.99 2.36 -2.67
N PHE A 184 16.17 2.67 -3.20
CA PHE A 184 16.45 3.97 -3.81
C PHE A 184 15.59 4.23 -5.06
N ILE A 185 15.50 3.27 -5.97
CA ILE A 185 14.72 3.41 -7.22
C ILE A 185 13.23 3.55 -6.93
N ASP A 186 12.67 2.73 -6.03
CA ASP A 186 11.27 2.83 -5.63
C ASP A 186 10.97 4.18 -4.96
N SER A 187 11.87 4.66 -4.10
CA SER A 187 11.72 5.96 -3.42
C SER A 187 11.81 7.19 -4.33
N LEU A 188 12.43 7.10 -5.52
CA LEU A 188 12.31 8.13 -6.56
C LEU A 188 10.85 8.28 -7.07
N GLY A 189 10.11 7.17 -7.11
CA GLY A 189 8.71 7.10 -7.53
C GLY A 189 7.71 7.55 -6.46
N VAL A 190 8.10 7.53 -5.18
CA VAL A 190 7.21 7.83 -4.04
C VAL A 190 6.56 9.21 -4.15
N THR A 191 7.33 10.25 -4.46
CA THR A 191 6.81 11.63 -4.57
C THR A 191 5.79 11.80 -5.71
N PRO A 192 6.06 11.36 -6.97
CA PRO A 192 5.05 11.43 -8.03
C PRO A 192 3.86 10.50 -7.77
N GLY A 193 4.09 9.31 -7.19
CA GLY A 193 3.03 8.39 -6.76
C GLY A 193 2.05 9.04 -5.78
N TYR A 194 2.55 9.63 -4.69
CA TYR A 194 1.71 10.37 -3.72
C TYR A 194 0.98 11.55 -4.37
N MET A 195 1.61 12.30 -5.28
CA MET A 195 0.93 13.40 -5.98
C MET A 195 -0.27 12.90 -6.80
N VAL A 196 -0.11 11.79 -7.52
CA VAL A 196 -1.19 11.18 -8.31
C VAL A 196 -2.31 10.66 -7.40
N ILE A 197 -1.95 9.93 -6.33
CA ILE A 197 -2.90 9.38 -5.36
C ILE A 197 -3.75 10.48 -4.71
N ILE A 198 -3.13 11.55 -4.21
CA ILE A 198 -3.84 12.68 -3.57
C ILE A 198 -4.81 13.34 -4.56
N ARG A 199 -4.41 13.49 -5.83
CA ARG A 199 -5.27 14.08 -6.87
C ARG A 199 -6.46 13.19 -7.21
N ILE A 200 -6.28 11.87 -7.24
CA ILE A 200 -7.38 10.90 -7.42
C ILE A 200 -8.34 10.96 -6.23
N ILE A 201 -7.84 10.88 -4.99
CA ILE A 201 -8.67 10.93 -3.77
C ILE A 201 -9.49 12.22 -3.71
N PHE A 202 -8.87 13.37 -4.01
CA PHE A 202 -9.55 14.67 -4.02
C PHE A 202 -10.65 14.75 -5.10
N LEU A 203 -10.38 14.22 -6.30
CA LEU A 203 -11.37 14.15 -7.39
C LEU A 203 -12.54 13.22 -7.05
N SER A 204 -12.26 12.06 -6.45
CA SER A 204 -13.29 11.12 -5.97
C SER A 204 -14.16 11.77 -4.89
N LEU A 205 -13.56 12.45 -3.90
CA LEU A 205 -14.30 13.14 -2.85
C LEU A 205 -15.23 14.23 -3.41
N ILE A 206 -14.74 15.05 -4.35
CA ILE A 206 -15.57 16.07 -5.01
C ILE A 206 -16.72 15.43 -5.79
N THR A 207 -16.46 14.34 -6.51
CA THR A 207 -17.48 13.61 -7.28
C THR A 207 -18.55 13.00 -6.38
N CYS A 208 -18.17 12.48 -5.21
CA CYS A 208 -19.13 12.00 -4.21
C CYS A 208 -19.97 13.15 -3.62
N LEU A 209 -19.34 14.27 -3.23
CA LEU A 209 -20.04 15.41 -2.65
C LEU A 209 -21.02 16.06 -3.65
N SER A 210 -20.63 16.19 -4.92
CA SER A 210 -21.52 16.70 -5.97
C SER A 210 -22.66 15.71 -6.26
N GLY A 211 -22.37 14.41 -6.36
CA GLY A 211 -23.40 13.37 -6.52
C GLY A 211 -24.45 13.40 -5.40
N CYS A 212 -24.00 13.54 -4.14
CA CYS A 212 -24.90 13.71 -3.01
C CYS A 212 -25.75 14.99 -3.11
N SER A 213 -25.16 16.14 -3.46
CA SER A 213 -25.91 17.41 -3.54
C SER A 213 -26.96 17.40 -4.65
N TYR A 214 -26.68 16.79 -5.80
CA TYR A 214 -27.67 16.59 -6.87
C TYR A 214 -28.84 15.70 -6.41
N PHE A 215 -28.56 14.62 -5.66
CA PHE A 215 -29.62 13.75 -5.13
C PHE A 215 -30.55 14.49 -4.17
N PHE A 216 -30.00 15.29 -3.25
CA PHE A 216 -30.81 16.12 -2.35
C PHE A 216 -31.66 17.15 -3.09
N LEU A 217 -31.12 17.83 -4.12
CA LEU A 217 -31.89 18.78 -4.93
C LEU A 217 -33.05 18.10 -5.68
N ILE A 218 -32.82 16.93 -6.27
CA ILE A 218 -33.87 16.16 -6.96
C ILE A 218 -34.98 15.76 -5.97
N ALA A 219 -34.61 15.30 -4.76
CA ALA A 219 -35.58 14.96 -3.71
C ALA A 219 -36.43 16.17 -3.29
N VAL A 220 -35.80 17.34 -3.07
CA VAL A 220 -36.51 18.59 -2.73
C VAL A 220 -37.44 19.02 -3.88
N ILE A 221 -36.98 18.98 -5.14
CA ILE A 221 -37.82 19.31 -6.31
C ILE A 221 -39.02 18.35 -6.40
N PHE A 222 -38.84 17.06 -6.10
CA PHE A 222 -39.92 16.09 -6.10
C PHE A 222 -40.94 16.35 -4.98
N VAL A 223 -40.49 16.69 -3.77
CA VAL A 223 -41.37 17.08 -2.65
C VAL A 223 -42.15 18.35 -2.99
N LEU A 224 -41.47 19.41 -3.44
CA LEU A 224 -42.12 20.67 -3.84
C LEU A 224 -43.13 20.46 -4.98
N ARG A 225 -42.83 19.60 -5.96
CA ARG A 225 -43.79 19.23 -7.01
C ARG A 225 -44.97 18.42 -6.48
N ARG A 226 -44.76 17.54 -5.49
CA ARG A 226 -45.84 16.78 -4.87
C ARG A 226 -46.78 17.68 -4.08
N ASP A 227 -46.24 18.66 -3.35
CA ASP A 227 -47.03 19.60 -2.56
C ASP A 227 -47.77 20.59 -3.47
N ALA A 228 -47.14 21.09 -4.54
CA ALA A 228 -47.80 21.91 -5.57
C ALA A 228 -48.83 21.14 -6.42
N ALA A 229 -48.70 19.82 -6.53
CA ALA A 229 -49.67 18.96 -7.23
C ALA A 229 -50.83 18.49 -6.32
N LYS A 230 -50.83 18.86 -5.03
CA LYS A 230 -51.92 18.54 -4.11
C LYS A 230 -53.03 19.60 -4.26
N PRO A 231 -54.23 19.26 -4.78
CA PRO A 231 -55.31 20.23 -4.86
C PRO A 231 -55.74 20.66 -3.45
N GLU A 232 -56.12 21.92 -3.31
CA GLU A 232 -56.59 22.50 -2.06
C GLU A 232 -57.91 21.82 -1.63
N ALA A 233 -57.85 21.00 -0.58
CA ALA A 233 -59.02 20.34 -0.02
C ALA A 233 -59.81 21.34 0.82
N GLN A 234 -60.90 21.85 0.25
CA GLN A 234 -61.75 22.86 0.84
C GLN A 234 -62.40 22.38 2.16
N PRO A 235 -62.43 23.19 3.23
CA PRO A 235 -62.92 22.75 4.54
C PRO A 235 -64.46 22.72 4.58
N GLU A 236 -65.04 21.51 4.58
CA GLU A 236 -66.46 21.28 4.84
C GLU A 236 -66.77 21.52 6.33
N ASN A 237 -67.42 22.65 6.65
CA ASN A 237 -68.19 22.86 7.88
C ASN A 237 -69.17 24.05 7.69
N ALA A 238 -70.32 24.00 8.37
CA ALA A 238 -71.29 25.10 8.56
C ALA A 238 -72.32 25.47 7.44
N ALA A 239 -72.85 24.50 6.67
CA ALA A 239 -73.99 24.74 5.76
C ALA A 239 -74.93 23.53 5.58
N LYS A 240 -75.41 22.92 6.67
CA LYS A 240 -76.36 21.77 6.60
C LYS A 240 -77.49 21.75 7.65
N GLU A 241 -77.58 22.77 8.48
CA GLU A 241 -78.83 23.19 9.11
C GLU A 241 -79.27 24.50 8.43
N ILE A 242 -80.58 24.70 8.30
CA ILE A 242 -81.23 25.79 7.55
C ILE A 242 -81.16 25.64 6.02
N GLU A 243 -82.09 24.85 5.47
CA GLU A 243 -83.04 25.25 4.39
C GLU A 243 -84.00 24.08 4.13
N LEU A 244 -85.21 24.21 4.67
CA LEU A 244 -86.38 23.35 4.43
C LEU A 244 -87.36 24.18 3.59
N GLN A 245 -88.04 23.56 2.60
CA GLN A 245 -88.81 24.22 1.51
C GLN A 245 -87.91 25.00 0.51
N SER A 246 -88.22 25.19 -0.78
CA SER A 246 -89.38 24.84 -1.63
C SER A 246 -88.93 24.75 -3.13
N PRO A 247 -89.69 24.16 -4.08
CA PRO A 247 -89.24 23.98 -5.47
C PRO A 247 -89.76 25.03 -6.49
N SER A 248 -89.30 24.90 -7.75
CA SER A 248 -89.88 25.34 -9.05
C SER A 248 -89.54 26.72 -9.68
N HIS A 249 -88.56 26.71 -10.60
CA HIS A 249 -88.59 27.05 -12.06
C HIS A 249 -89.21 28.39 -12.62
N PRO A 250 -89.08 28.75 -13.94
CA PRO A 250 -88.52 30.04 -14.44
C PRO A 250 -89.56 30.85 -15.29
N PRO A 251 -89.31 31.53 -16.45
CA PRO A 251 -88.11 32.17 -17.09
C PRO A 251 -88.33 33.59 -17.75
N LYS A 252 -87.26 34.14 -18.38
CA LYS A 252 -87.22 35.04 -19.59
C LYS A 252 -87.85 36.46 -19.57
N ASP A 253 -87.15 37.43 -20.19
CA ASP A 253 -87.55 38.03 -21.49
C ASP A 253 -86.51 38.99 -22.12
N HIS A 254 -86.68 39.33 -23.41
CA HIS A 254 -85.79 40.13 -24.27
C HIS A 254 -86.30 41.59 -24.44
N LEU A 255 -85.42 42.58 -24.76
CA LEU A 255 -85.53 43.39 -26.00
C LEU A 255 -84.35 44.36 -26.31
N ASN A 256 -83.76 44.16 -27.49
CA ASN A 256 -83.16 45.04 -28.53
C ASN A 256 -82.71 46.50 -28.33
N ALA A 257 -81.68 46.84 -29.14
CA ALA A 257 -81.35 48.07 -29.90
C ALA A 257 -79.94 48.60 -29.56
N ALA A 258 -78.89 48.55 -30.41
CA ALA A 258 -78.65 48.79 -31.85
C ALA A 258 -77.91 50.12 -32.09
N MET A 259 -77.03 50.13 -33.11
CA MET A 259 -76.22 51.26 -33.63
C MET A 259 -74.98 51.72 -32.83
N GLU A 260 -73.83 52.07 -33.43
CA GLU A 260 -73.26 51.83 -34.78
C GLU A 260 -71.76 52.31 -34.82
N TRP A 261 -70.89 51.66 -35.64
CA TRP A 261 -69.60 52.17 -36.21
C TRP A 261 -68.42 52.44 -35.21
N GLU A 262 -67.13 52.22 -35.51
CA GLU A 262 -66.43 51.98 -36.80
C GLU A 262 -65.22 50.99 -36.69
N GLU A 263 -64.71 50.57 -37.85
CA GLU A 263 -63.51 49.73 -38.11
C GLU A 263 -62.15 50.25 -37.53
N GLY A 264 -61.07 49.46 -37.43
CA GLY A 264 -60.87 48.02 -37.70
C GLY A 264 -59.40 47.69 -38.08
N LYS A 265 -59.10 46.38 -38.27
CA LYS A 265 -57.93 45.78 -38.99
C LYS A 265 -56.50 46.13 -38.50
N GLY A 266 -55.50 45.25 -38.51
CA GLY A 266 -55.49 43.81 -38.79
C GLY A 266 -54.12 43.28 -39.28
N VAL A 267 -53.55 42.33 -38.52
CA VAL A 267 -52.86 41.10 -39.00
C VAL A 267 -51.44 41.16 -39.66
N GLU A 268 -50.68 40.09 -39.37
CA GLU A 268 -49.52 39.47 -40.08
C GLU A 268 -48.04 39.91 -39.88
N GLY A 269 -47.18 38.88 -39.77
CA GLY A 269 -45.71 38.91 -39.99
C GLY A 269 -45.37 38.31 -41.37
N PRO A 270 -44.13 37.81 -41.69
CA PRO A 270 -43.08 37.28 -40.80
C PRO A 270 -41.61 37.70 -41.14
N ARG A 271 -40.62 36.95 -40.61
CA ARG A 271 -39.13 36.98 -40.83
C ARG A 271 -38.73 36.49 -42.27
N PRO A 272 -37.45 36.46 -42.77
CA PRO A 272 -36.11 36.61 -42.13
C PRO A 272 -34.90 37.25 -42.94
N GLN A 273 -33.68 37.10 -42.37
CA GLN A 273 -32.30 37.07 -42.97
C GLN A 273 -31.55 38.38 -43.35
N GLY A 274 -30.22 38.43 -43.07
CA GLY A 274 -29.27 39.37 -43.70
C GLY A 274 -27.99 39.79 -42.94
N GLN A 275 -26.92 38.98 -43.02
CA GLN A 275 -25.46 39.30 -43.04
C GLN A 275 -24.80 40.50 -42.28
N SER A 276 -23.78 40.13 -41.47
CA SER A 276 -22.35 40.59 -41.52
C SER A 276 -21.97 42.07 -41.68
N GLU A 277 -21.20 42.60 -40.70
CA GLU A 277 -19.93 43.30 -41.00
C GLU A 277 -18.91 43.26 -39.85
N THR A 278 -17.62 43.32 -40.19
CA THR A 278 -16.47 43.33 -39.29
C THR A 278 -15.77 44.68 -39.27
N ALA A 279 -15.35 45.17 -38.10
CA ALA A 279 -14.32 46.21 -37.99
C ALA A 279 -13.48 46.02 -36.72
N ALA A 280 -12.17 46.22 -36.84
CA ALA A 280 -11.19 46.15 -35.75
C ALA A 280 -10.68 47.55 -35.40
N LEU A 281 -10.14 47.76 -34.20
CA LEU A 281 -9.09 48.75 -33.97
C LEU A 281 -8.24 48.45 -32.72
N ALA A 282 -6.93 48.67 -32.91
CA ALA A 282 -5.83 49.03 -32.00
C ALA A 282 -6.03 49.01 -30.46
N ALA A 283 -5.17 48.43 -29.62
CA ALA A 283 -3.69 48.42 -29.51
C ALA A 283 -3.09 49.61 -28.71
N GLU A 284 -2.74 49.32 -27.44
CA GLU A 284 -1.57 49.80 -26.65
C GLU A 284 -1.31 51.33 -26.45
N PRO A 285 -0.35 51.79 -25.59
CA PRO A 285 0.79 51.08 -24.96
C PRO A 285 1.10 51.30 -23.45
N GLU A 286 2.02 50.47 -22.96
CA GLU A 286 3.13 50.70 -21.99
C GLU A 286 2.89 51.32 -20.58
N GLY A 287 3.59 50.76 -19.58
CA GLY A 287 3.64 51.30 -18.21
C GLY A 287 4.56 50.54 -17.24
N LYS A 288 5.88 50.54 -17.46
CA LYS A 288 6.89 50.10 -16.48
C LYS A 288 7.17 51.19 -15.43
N VAL A 289 6.83 50.95 -14.17
CA VAL A 289 7.60 51.36 -12.98
C VAL A 289 7.34 50.29 -11.88
N ALA A 290 8.33 49.71 -11.20
CA ALA A 290 9.79 49.80 -11.34
C ALA A 290 10.36 48.42 -11.72
#